data_AF-A0A9E2AN74-F1
#
_entry.id   AF-A0A9E2AN74-F1
#
_cell.length_a   1.000
_cell.length_b   1.000
_cell.length_c   1.000
_cell.angle_alpha   90.00
_cell.angle_beta   90.00
_cell.angle_gamma   90.00
#
_symmetry.space_group_name_H-M   'P 1'
#
loop_
_entity.id
_entity.type
_entity.pdbx_description
1 polymer ?
#
loop_
_entity_poly.entity_id
_entity_poly.type
_entity_poly.pdbx_seq_one_letter_code
_entity_poly.pdbx_strand_id
1 'polypeptide(L)'
;MADHYQLTDSEFEQSFENRSLDPRLFNHEAHLRLAWIHITKHGLEQAIVNLSEQIYIFVYNLGAKDKFNTTLTLAAVRAAYHFMLKT
;
A
#
# COMPACT_ATOMS: atom_id res chain seq x y z
N MET A 1 17.72 12.06 -3.78
CA MET A 1 16.90 11.24 -2.86
C MET A 1 16.06 10.33 -3.72
N ALA A 2 16.08 9.01 -3.47
CA ALA A 2 15.17 8.11 -4.16
C ALA A 2 13.79 8.22 -3.51
N ASP A 3 12.76 8.29 -4.33
CA ASP A 3 11.37 8.45 -3.89
C ASP A 3 10.50 7.45 -4.65
N HIS A 4 9.40 7.01 -4.06
CA HIS A 4 8.51 6.01 -4.67
C HIS A 4 7.99 6.48 -6.04
N TYR A 5 7.91 7.78 -6.28
CA TYR A 5 7.53 8.40 -7.56
C TYR A 5 8.45 8.09 -8.74
N GLN A 6 9.66 7.60 -8.49
CA GLN A 6 10.56 7.19 -9.56
C GLN A 6 10.15 5.85 -10.20
N LEU A 7 9.30 5.08 -9.53
CA LEU A 7 8.70 3.85 -10.03
C LEU A 7 7.35 4.18 -10.65
N THR A 8 7.03 3.58 -11.80
CA THR A 8 5.66 3.55 -12.31
C THR A 8 4.74 2.83 -11.33
N ASP A 9 3.42 3.01 -11.46
CA ASP A 9 2.46 2.33 -10.57
C ASP A 9 2.60 0.81 -10.63
N SER A 10 2.83 0.26 -11.82
CA SER A 10 3.07 -1.17 -12.01
C SER A 10 4.37 -1.63 -11.35
N GLU A 11 5.47 -0.89 -11.50
CA GLU A 11 6.75 -1.24 -10.87
C GLU A 11 6.66 -1.14 -9.35
N PHE A 12 5.99 -0.10 -8.84
CA PHE A 12 5.79 0.09 -7.41
C PHE A 12 4.95 -1.04 -6.81
N GLU A 13 3.78 -1.34 -7.38
CA GLU A 13 2.90 -2.44 -6.95
C GLU A 13 3.64 -3.78 -7.00
N GLN A 14 4.29 -4.11 -8.12
CA GLN A 14 5.03 -5.37 -8.27
C GLN A 14 6.20 -5.47 -7.30
N SER A 15 6.93 -4.37 -7.04
CA SER A 15 8.04 -4.39 -6.07
C SER A 15 7.55 -4.62 -4.64
N PHE A 16 6.37 -4.10 -4.29
CA PHE A 16 5.74 -4.33 -3.00
C PHE A 16 5.29 -5.79 -2.85
N GLU A 17 4.57 -6.31 -3.85
CA GLU A 17 4.10 -7.70 -3.92
C GLU A 17 5.28 -8.70 -3.87
N ASN A 18 6.35 -8.42 -4.62
CA ASN A 18 7.55 -9.25 -4.67
C ASN A 18 8.48 -9.08 -3.47
N ARG A 19 8.13 -8.23 -2.48
CA ARG A 19 8.94 -7.95 -1.27
C ARG A 19 10.33 -7.40 -1.60
N SER A 20 10.47 -6.72 -2.75
CA SER A 20 11.72 -6.12 -3.21
C SER A 20 11.76 -4.60 -3.07
N LEU A 21 10.64 -3.97 -2.66
CA LEU A 21 10.60 -2.54 -2.39
C LEU A 21 11.54 -2.19 -1.22
N ASP A 22 12.38 -1.18 -1.42
CA ASP A 22 13.19 -0.59 -0.36
C ASP A 22 12.27 0.00 0.74
N PRO A 23 12.42 -0.42 2.02
CA PRO A 23 11.61 0.09 3.13
C PRO A 23 11.58 1.60 3.27
N ARG A 24 12.63 2.30 2.84
CA ARG A 24 12.71 3.77 2.88
C ARG A 24 11.72 4.45 1.93
N LEU A 25 11.24 3.73 0.92
CA LEU A 25 10.26 4.22 -0.05
C LEU A 25 8.81 4.02 0.42
N PHE A 26 8.56 3.21 1.46
CA PHE A 26 7.22 2.93 1.96
C PHE A 26 6.82 3.83 3.13
N ASN A 27 6.58 5.11 2.82
CA ASN A 27 6.05 6.10 3.75
C ASN A 27 4.50 6.16 3.70
N HIS A 28 3.88 7.11 4.43
CA HIS A 28 2.42 7.25 4.45
C HIS A 28 1.81 7.61 3.09
N GLU A 29 2.51 8.41 2.29
CA GLU A 29 2.09 8.79 0.95
C GLU A 29 2.14 7.59 0.00
N ALA A 30 3.22 6.80 0.06
CA ALA A 30 3.37 5.54 -0.66
C ALA A 30 2.26 4.53 -0.31
N HIS A 31 1.83 4.48 0.96
CA HIS A 31 0.72 3.64 1.39
C HIS A 31 -0.61 4.09 0.74
N LEU A 32 -0.91 5.39 0.72
CA LEU A 32 -2.11 5.91 0.05
C LEU A 32 -2.07 5.67 -1.46
N ARG A 33 -0.88 5.85 -2.08
CA ARG A 33 -0.67 5.51 -3.49
C ARG A 33 -0.92 4.02 -3.76
N LEU A 34 -0.39 3.12 -2.92
CA LEU A 34 -0.62 1.68 -3.05
C LEU A 34 -2.11 1.36 -2.96
N ALA A 35 -2.82 1.98 -2.02
CA ALA A 35 -4.28 1.84 -1.89
C ALA A 35 -4.99 2.28 -3.17
N TRP A 36 -4.66 3.45 -3.72
CA TRP A 36 -5.22 3.96 -4.96
C TRP A 36 -5.03 3.00 -6.14
N ILE A 37 -3.81 2.48 -6.32
CA ILE A 37 -3.48 1.50 -7.38
C ILE A 37 -4.34 0.25 -7.23
N HIS A 38 -4.37 -0.36 -6.04
CA HIS A 38 -5.13 -1.58 -5.81
C HIS A 38 -6.65 -1.38 -5.96
N ILE A 39 -7.19 -0.26 -5.48
CA ILE A 39 -8.62 0.06 -5.66
C ILE A 39 -8.95 0.18 -7.15
N THR A 40 -8.11 0.89 -7.91
CA THR A 40 -8.31 1.12 -9.34
C THR A 40 -8.28 -0.20 -10.13
N LYS A 41 -7.39 -1.12 -9.75
CA LYS A 41 -7.16 -2.38 -10.48
C LYS A 41 -8.08 -3.53 -10.04
N HIS A 42 -8.46 -3.58 -8.77
CA HIS A 42 -9.14 -4.74 -8.18
C HIS A 42 -10.45 -4.43 -7.47
N GLY A 43 -10.80 -3.15 -7.31
CA GLY A 43 -11.94 -2.71 -6.51
C GLY A 43 -11.66 -2.70 -5.00
N LEU A 44 -12.56 -2.06 -4.25
CA LEU A 44 -12.38 -1.79 -2.81
C LEU A 44 -12.13 -3.06 -1.98
N GLU A 45 -13.01 -4.06 -2.10
CA GLU A 45 -12.96 -5.25 -1.24
C GLU A 45 -11.66 -6.03 -1.41
N GLN A 46 -11.23 -6.23 -2.66
CA GLN A 46 -9.98 -6.91 -2.95
C GLN A 46 -8.76 -6.07 -2.56
N ALA A 47 -8.83 -4.74 -2.71
CA ALA A 47 -7.77 -3.86 -2.25
C ALA A 47 -7.56 -3.96 -0.73
N ILE A 48 -8.63 -4.04 0.07
CA ILE A 48 -8.54 -4.23 1.52
C ILE A 48 -7.80 -5.53 1.87
N VAL A 49 -8.16 -6.63 1.20
CA VAL A 49 -7.52 -7.94 1.40
C VAL A 49 -6.04 -7.88 1.03
N ASN A 50 -5.72 -7.41 -0.19
CA ASN A 50 -4.36 -7.36 -0.69
C ASN A 50 -3.46 -6.49 0.19
N LEU A 51 -3.88 -5.27 0.52
CA LEU A 51 -3.05 -4.37 1.32
C LEU A 51 -2.85 -4.89 2.75
N SER A 52 -3.88 -5.47 3.36
CA SER A 52 -3.75 -6.02 4.72
C SER A 52 -2.71 -7.14 4.77
N GLU A 53 -2.76 -8.06 3.79
CA GLU A 53 -1.80 -9.17 3.69
C GLU A 53 -0.40 -8.68 3.33
N GLN A 54 -0.27 -7.88 2.27
CA GLN A 54 1.03 -7.44 1.78
C GLN A 54 1.76 -6.55 2.79
N ILE A 55 1.06 -5.61 3.46
CA ILE A 55 1.68 -4.73 4.48
C ILE A 55 2.07 -5.55 5.71
N TYR A 56 1.23 -6.50 6.14
CA TYR A 56 1.58 -7.39 7.25
C TYR A 56 2.86 -8.17 6.96
N ILE A 57 2.96 -8.80 5.78
CA ILE A 57 4.13 -9.55 5.35
C ILE A 57 5.35 -8.63 5.23
N PHE A 58 5.17 -7.44 4.68
CA PHE A 58 6.23 -6.44 4.52
C PHE A 58 6.86 -6.06 5.86
N VAL A 59 6.06 -5.66 6.85
CA VAL A 59 6.60 -5.29 8.16
C VAL A 59 7.12 -6.50 8.94
N TYR A 60 6.56 -7.69 8.72
CA TYR A 60 7.01 -8.92 9.34
C TYR A 60 8.43 -9.28 8.88
N ASN A 61 8.70 -9.20 7.57
CA ASN A 61 10.03 -9.46 7.01
C ASN A 61 11.09 -8.45 7.48
N LEU A 62 10.66 -7.24 7.85
CA LEU A 62 11.54 -6.21 8.41
C LEU A 62 11.73 -6.31 9.93
N GLY A 63 11.12 -7.30 10.58
CA GLY A 63 11.15 -7.44 12.04
C GLY A 63 10.40 -6.31 12.77
N ALA A 64 9.52 -5.59 12.08
CA ALA A 64 8.80 -4.40 12.58
C ALA A 64 7.29 -4.64 12.68
N LYS A 65 6.89 -5.85 13.09
CA LYS A 65 5.48 -6.29 13.17
C LYS A 65 4.62 -5.33 14.02
N ASP A 66 5.21 -4.71 15.03
CA ASP A 66 4.59 -3.70 15.90
C ASP A 66 4.08 -2.46 15.15
N LYS A 67 4.60 -2.20 13.93
CA LYS A 67 4.17 -1.09 13.08
C LYS A 67 2.91 -1.39 12.27
N PHE A 68 2.48 -2.64 12.17
CA PHE A 68 1.25 -2.97 11.45
C PHE A 68 0.01 -2.82 12.32
N ASN A 69 -0.97 -2.12 11.77
CA ASN A 69 -2.28 -1.94 12.39
C ASN A 69 -3.37 -2.11 11.33
N THR A 70 -4.13 -3.20 11.44
CA THR A 70 -5.20 -3.54 10.50
C THR A 70 -6.26 -2.44 10.41
N THR A 71 -6.68 -1.85 11.54
CA THR A 71 -7.68 -0.78 11.56
C THR A 71 -7.19 0.45 10.78
N LEU A 72 -5.91 0.82 10.93
CA LEU A 72 -5.32 1.94 10.21
C LEU A 72 -5.22 1.66 8.72
N THR A 73 -4.82 0.44 8.32
CA THR A 73 -4.79 0.02 6.91
C THR A 73 -6.18 0.11 6.29
N LEU A 74 -7.22 -0.43 6.95
CA LEU A 74 -8.60 -0.35 6.46
C LEU A 74 -9.08 1.10 6.35
N ALA A 75 -8.76 1.95 7.33
CA ALA A 75 -9.14 3.36 7.31
C ALA A 75 -8.49 4.10 6.14
N ALA A 76 -7.20 3.86 5.87
CA ALA A 76 -6.48 4.47 4.75
C ALA A 76 -7.10 4.08 3.39
N VAL A 77 -7.37 2.79 3.18
CA VAL A 77 -7.99 2.30 1.94
C VAL A 77 -9.39 2.89 1.75
N ARG A 78 -10.22 2.88 2.79
CA ARG A 78 -11.58 3.44 2.73
C ARG A 78 -11.58 4.95 2.52
N ALA A 79 -10.64 5.68 3.13
CA ALA A 79 -10.49 7.11 2.92
C ALA A 79 -10.09 7.42 1.47
N ALA A 80 -9.09 6.72 0.92
CA ALA A 80 -8.70 6.86 -0.48
C ALA A 80 -9.88 6.62 -1.42
N TYR A 81 -10.61 5.51 -1.21
CA TYR A 81 -11.80 5.20 -2.01
C TYR A 81 -12.90 6.27 -1.89
N HIS A 82 -13.15 6.79 -0.69
CA HIS A 82 -14.11 7.87 -0.50
C HIS A 82 -13.80 9.08 -1.38
N PHE A 83 -12.53 9.49 -1.43
CA PHE A 83 -12.11 10.62 -2.26
C PHE A 83 -12.12 10.31 -3.76
N MET A 84 -11.79 9.07 -4.16
CA MET A 84 -11.91 8.62 -5.56
C MET A 84 -13.35 8.72 -6.08
N LEU A 85 -14.36 8.54 -5.23
CA LEU A 85 -15.78 8.67 -5.61
C LEU A 85 -16.26 10.13 -5.70
N LYS A 86 -15.43 11.09 -5.29
CA LYS A 86 -15.76 12.53 -5.27
C LYS A 86 -15.05 13.35 -6.34
N THR A 87 -14.14 12.71 -7.08
CA THR A 87 -13.48 13.22 -8.28
C THR A 87 -14.27 12.85 -9.52
#